data_AF-A0AAV6B1M6-F1
#
_entry.id   AF-A0AAV6B1M6-F1
#
_cell.length_a   1.000
_cell.length_b   1.000
_cell.length_c   1.000
_cell.angle_alpha   90.00
_cell.angle_beta   90.00
_cell.angle_gamma   90.00
#
_symmetry.space_group_name_H-M   'P 1'
#
loop_
_entity.id
_entity.type
_entity.pdbx_description
1 polymer ?
#
loop_
_entity_poly.entity_id
_entity_poly.type
_entity_poly.pdbx_seq_one_letter_code
_entity_poly.pdbx_strand_id
1 'polypeptide(L)'
;DNGLPEDIRDHMRLMCDIVALGFQTDKTRVATLVLCRDLSGLFYPFLGVRKAHHSASHDDLSDDYERISRYYVSNLAYLAAKLDAMPEGEGTVLDNTCLLYLSNMWSGFRHDNTKLPVLTVGGLGGKLQTGRVLDYSDASDDDRKLCSLHLSLMDRMGVELPRFGDAEARLAGI
;
A
#
# COMPACT_ATOMS: atom_id res chain seq x y z
N ASP A 1 -3.91 -18.86 25.67
CA ASP A 1 -3.06 -18.56 24.51
C ASP A 1 -3.82 -19.01 23.26
N ASN A 2 -4.14 -18.07 22.37
CA ASN A 2 -4.88 -18.34 21.12
C ASN A 2 -3.95 -18.43 19.90
N GLY A 3 -2.63 -18.41 20.10
CA GLY A 3 -1.62 -18.54 19.04
C GLY A 3 -1.40 -17.28 18.21
N LEU A 4 -2.03 -16.16 18.55
CA LEU A 4 -1.79 -14.87 17.89
C LEU A 4 -0.65 -14.13 18.62
N PRO A 5 0.34 -13.57 17.90
CA PRO A 5 1.36 -12.72 18.53
C PRO A 5 0.68 -11.54 19.24
N GLU A 6 0.99 -11.38 20.53
CA GLU A 6 0.47 -10.25 21.32
C GLU A 6 1.14 -8.93 20.91
N ASP A 7 2.36 -9.00 20.37
CA ASP A 7 3.06 -7.84 19.84
C ASP A 7 2.63 -7.54 18.40
N ILE A 8 2.11 -6.33 18.20
CA ILE A 8 1.70 -5.83 16.89
C ILE A 8 2.84 -5.84 15.86
N ARG A 9 4.09 -5.67 16.31
CA ARG A 9 5.29 -5.70 15.47
C ARG A 9 5.47 -7.09 14.86
N ASP A 10 5.41 -8.11 15.70
CA ASP A 10 5.57 -9.49 15.25
C ASP A 10 4.38 -9.91 14.38
N HIS A 11 3.16 -9.52 14.77
CA HIS A 11 1.97 -9.84 13.99
C HIS A 11 2.00 -9.23 12.58
N MET A 12 2.33 -7.95 12.44
CA MET A 12 2.41 -7.31 11.12
C MET A 12 3.50 -7.93 10.23
N ARG A 13 4.68 -8.22 10.80
CA ARG A 13 5.77 -8.89 10.07
C ARG A 13 5.37 -10.30 9.64
N LEU A 14 4.71 -11.05 10.52
CA LEU A 14 4.21 -12.38 10.21
C LEU A 14 3.18 -12.35 9.07
N MET A 15 2.28 -11.35 9.05
CA MET A 15 1.34 -11.21 7.95
C MET A 15 2.02 -10.85 6.62
N CYS A 16 3.05 -9.99 6.64
CA CYS A 16 3.89 -9.76 5.46
C CYS A 16 4.59 -11.06 5.01
N ASP A 17 5.10 -11.87 5.94
CA ASP A 17 5.76 -13.13 5.64
C ASP A 17 4.80 -14.14 4.99
N ILE A 18 3.56 -14.23 5.47
CA ILE A 18 2.53 -15.08 4.88
C ILE A 18 2.24 -14.66 3.43
N VAL A 19 2.12 -13.35 3.17
CA VAL A 19 1.97 -12.84 1.80
C VAL A 19 3.18 -13.23 0.96
N ALA A 20 4.40 -12.96 1.43
CA ALA A 20 5.62 -13.28 0.69
C ALA A 20 5.74 -14.78 0.37
N LEU A 21 5.41 -15.66 1.33
CA LEU A 21 5.36 -17.11 1.12
C LEU A 21 4.30 -17.51 0.09
N GLY A 22 3.14 -16.86 0.10
CA GLY A 22 2.08 -17.10 -0.88
C GLY A 22 2.53 -16.87 -2.32
N PHE A 23 3.35 -15.83 -2.53
CA PHE A 23 3.97 -15.54 -3.83
C PHE A 23 5.13 -16.52 -4.12
N GLN A 24 6.05 -16.70 -3.16
CA GLN A 24 7.21 -17.58 -3.32
C GLN A 24 6.84 -19.02 -3.69
N THR A 25 5.73 -19.51 -3.15
CA THR A 25 5.27 -20.90 -3.34
C THR A 25 4.20 -21.03 -4.43
N ASP A 26 3.99 -19.96 -5.20
CA ASP A 26 3.00 -19.86 -6.28
C ASP A 26 1.59 -20.33 -5.85
N LYS A 27 1.16 -19.91 -4.65
CA LYS A 27 -0.16 -20.28 -4.10
C LYS A 27 -1.23 -19.27 -4.44
N THR A 28 -0.84 -18.02 -4.69
CA THR A 28 -1.75 -16.98 -5.13
C THR A 28 -1.04 -15.99 -6.05
N ARG A 29 -1.81 -15.36 -6.94
CA ARG A 29 -1.37 -14.23 -7.76
C ARG A 29 -1.77 -12.88 -7.17
N VAL A 30 -2.68 -12.86 -6.19
CA VAL A 30 -3.27 -11.66 -5.60
C VAL A 30 -3.39 -11.82 -4.08
N ALA A 31 -3.04 -10.78 -3.33
CA ALA A 31 -3.24 -10.70 -1.89
C ALA A 31 -3.64 -9.29 -1.47
N THR A 32 -4.49 -9.19 -0.44
CA THR A 32 -4.85 -7.92 0.20
C THR A 32 -4.49 -8.03 1.68
N LEU A 33 -3.69 -7.08 2.18
CA LEU A 33 -3.26 -7.04 3.56
C LEU A 33 -3.69 -5.73 4.22
N VAL A 34 -4.58 -5.82 5.21
CA VAL A 34 -4.95 -4.71 6.07
C VAL A 34 -4.06 -4.76 7.31
N LEU A 35 -3.09 -3.86 7.41
CA LEU A 35 -2.21 -3.78 8.58
C LEU A 35 -2.96 -3.22 9.80
N CYS A 36 -3.89 -2.30 9.59
CA CYS A 36 -4.67 -1.68 10.64
C CYS A 36 -6.00 -1.13 10.13
N ARG A 37 -6.97 -1.01 11.03
CA ARG A 37 -8.27 -0.35 10.78
C ARG A 37 -8.22 1.13 11.15
N ASP A 38 -8.95 1.97 10.44
CA ASP A 38 -8.92 3.44 10.60
C ASP A 38 -9.42 3.91 11.98
N LEU A 39 -10.40 3.21 12.55
CA LEU A 39 -10.94 3.47 13.89
C LEU A 39 -10.16 2.73 15.00
N SER A 40 -8.94 2.30 14.73
CA SER A 40 -8.18 1.52 15.71
C SER A 40 -7.82 2.36 16.94
N GLY A 41 -8.11 1.78 18.11
CA GLY A 41 -7.60 2.26 19.41
C GLY A 41 -6.19 1.75 19.72
N LEU A 42 -5.38 1.39 18.71
CA LEU A 42 -4.05 0.82 18.90
C LEU A 42 -3.06 1.88 19.38
N PHE A 43 -2.16 1.50 20.28
CA PHE A 43 -1.09 2.36 20.79
C PHE A 43 0.27 1.86 20.29
N TYR A 44 1.22 2.78 20.10
CA TYR A 44 2.58 2.48 19.65
C TYR A 44 3.62 3.01 20.65
N PRO A 45 3.64 2.50 21.89
CA PRO A 45 4.59 2.97 22.90
C PRO A 45 6.04 2.72 22.50
N PHE A 46 6.31 1.70 21.67
CA PHE A 46 7.64 1.42 21.12
C PHE A 46 8.14 2.50 20.15
N LEU A 47 7.25 3.37 19.66
CA LEU A 47 7.60 4.57 18.88
C LEU A 47 7.64 5.83 19.75
N GLY A 48 7.45 5.69 21.06
CA GLY A 48 7.29 6.82 21.98
C GLY A 48 5.94 7.52 21.90
N VAL A 49 4.97 6.97 21.16
CA VAL A 49 3.66 7.59 20.95
C VAL A 49 2.68 7.19 22.04
N ARG A 50 2.06 8.18 22.69
CA ARG A 50 1.11 7.98 23.81
C ARG A 50 -0.35 8.19 23.44
N LYS A 51 -0.63 8.61 22.20
CA LYS A 51 -1.99 8.71 21.65
C LYS A 51 -2.36 7.39 20.96
N ALA A 52 -3.64 7.03 20.98
CA ALA A 52 -4.15 5.95 20.13
C ALA A 52 -4.07 6.36 18.66
N HIS A 53 -3.91 5.39 17.74
CA HIS A 53 -3.75 5.63 16.30
C HIS A 53 -4.81 6.59 15.75
N HIS A 54 -6.10 6.27 15.96
CA HIS A 54 -7.18 7.10 15.45
C HIS A 54 -7.11 8.52 16.00
N SER A 55 -6.83 8.70 17.29
CA SER A 55 -6.68 10.03 17.88
C SER A 55 -5.47 10.78 17.34
N ALA A 56 -4.36 10.08 17.06
CA ALA A 56 -3.16 10.67 16.48
C ALA A 56 -3.39 11.15 15.04
N SER A 57 -4.23 10.46 14.25
CA SER A 57 -4.52 10.88 12.86
C SER A 57 -5.32 12.18 12.76
N HIS A 58 -6.00 12.61 13.83
CA HIS A 58 -6.64 13.94 13.88
C HIS A 58 -5.64 15.08 14.15
N ASP A 59 -4.38 14.75 14.39
CA ASP A 59 -3.25 15.66 14.54
C ASP A 59 -2.17 15.26 13.52
N ASP A 60 -2.58 15.26 12.24
CA ASP A 60 -1.87 14.62 11.13
C ASP A 60 -0.53 15.29 10.72
N LEU A 61 -0.19 16.43 11.32
CA LEU A 61 1.10 17.10 11.20
C LEU A 61 2.02 16.89 12.41
N SER A 62 1.61 16.08 13.39
CA SER A 62 2.40 15.79 14.59
C SER A 62 3.49 14.75 14.35
N ASP A 63 4.60 14.86 15.10
CA ASP A 63 5.68 13.85 15.15
C ASP A 63 5.14 12.48 15.60
N ASP A 64 4.12 12.45 16.47
CA ASP A 64 3.44 11.21 16.86
C ASP A 64 2.84 10.48 15.64
N TYR A 65 2.07 11.19 14.82
CA TYR A 65 1.44 10.59 13.64
C TYR A 65 2.45 10.29 12.52
N GLU A 66 3.49 11.12 12.38
CA GLU A 66 4.59 10.85 11.45
C GLU A 66 5.28 9.52 11.78
N ARG A 67 5.60 9.27 13.06
CA ARG A 67 6.24 8.02 13.50
C ARG A 67 5.36 6.81 13.23
N ILE A 68 4.06 6.91 13.49
CA ILE A 68 3.09 5.85 13.17
C ILE A 68 3.07 5.59 11.66
N SER A 69 2.91 6.65 10.85
CA SER A 69 2.87 6.54 9.39
C SER A 69 4.15 5.91 8.83
N ARG A 70 5.32 6.35 9.32
CA ARG A 70 6.62 5.77 8.95
C ARG A 70 6.72 4.30 9.33
N TYR A 71 6.18 3.89 10.47
CA TYR A 71 6.15 2.50 10.89
C TYR A 71 5.33 1.63 9.92
N TYR A 72 4.17 2.09 9.45
CA TYR A 72 3.40 1.37 8.43
C TYR A 72 4.13 1.28 7.09
N VAL A 73 4.72 2.37 6.62
CA VAL A 73 5.54 2.37 5.39
C VAL A 73 6.75 1.43 5.53
N SER A 74 7.31 1.28 6.74
CA SER A 74 8.38 0.29 6.99
C SER A 74 7.93 -1.17 6.85
N ASN A 75 6.63 -1.46 6.95
CA ASN A 75 6.06 -2.78 6.67
C ASN A 75 5.94 -3.04 5.17
N LEU A 76 5.57 -2.02 4.39
CA LEU A 76 5.68 -2.09 2.93
C LEU A 76 7.12 -2.35 2.49
N ALA A 77 8.09 -1.60 3.02
CA ALA A 77 9.51 -1.74 2.66
C ALA A 77 10.05 -3.14 2.99
N TYR A 78 9.65 -3.72 4.13
CA TYR A 78 10.04 -5.08 4.49
C TYR A 78 9.44 -6.13 3.57
N LEU A 79 8.15 -6.03 3.23
CA LEU A 79 7.53 -6.94 2.28
C LEU A 79 8.23 -6.85 0.92
N ALA A 80 8.46 -5.64 0.43
CA ALA A 80 9.19 -5.41 -0.82
C ALA A 80 10.59 -6.04 -0.78
N ALA A 81 11.38 -5.79 0.28
CA ALA A 81 12.71 -6.38 0.44
C ALA A 81 12.69 -7.91 0.48
N LYS A 82 11.64 -8.51 1.06
CA LYS A 82 11.47 -9.96 1.05
C LYS A 82 11.22 -10.50 -0.35
N LEU A 83 10.32 -9.87 -1.12
CA LEU A 83 10.04 -10.27 -2.50
C LEU A 83 11.27 -10.06 -3.40
N ASP A 84 12.04 -9.00 -3.14
CA ASP A 84 13.28 -8.71 -3.88
C ASP A 84 14.38 -9.73 -3.58
N ALA A 85 14.45 -10.24 -2.35
CA ALA A 85 15.41 -11.29 -1.98
C ALA A 85 15.06 -12.69 -2.54
N MET A 86 13.89 -12.85 -3.18
CA MET A 86 13.42 -14.14 -3.71
C MET A 86 13.65 -14.21 -5.23
N PRO A 87 14.53 -15.12 -5.73
CA PRO A 87 14.74 -15.27 -7.17
C PRO A 87 13.51 -15.81 -7.90
N GLU A 88 13.20 -15.24 -9.06
CA GLU A 88 12.15 -15.71 -9.97
C GLU A 88 12.57 -15.47 -11.44
N GLY A 89 12.89 -16.54 -12.16
CA GLY A 89 13.42 -16.43 -13.53
C GLY A 89 14.76 -15.68 -13.57
N GLU A 90 14.82 -14.64 -14.40
CA GLU A 90 16.02 -13.78 -14.57
C GLU A 90 16.07 -12.61 -13.57
N GLY A 91 15.08 -12.49 -12.67
CA GLY A 91 14.98 -11.41 -11.70
C GLY A 91 14.49 -11.89 -10.35
N THR A 92 13.71 -11.05 -9.68
CA THR A 92 13.15 -11.32 -8.36
C THR A 92 11.63 -11.42 -8.40
N VAL A 93 11.01 -11.98 -7.36
CA VAL A 93 9.55 -11.96 -7.24
C VAL A 93 9.02 -10.53 -7.25
N LEU A 94 9.77 -9.54 -6.72
CA LEU A 94 9.38 -8.13 -6.76
C LEU A 94 9.39 -7.56 -8.19
N ASP A 95 10.32 -7.98 -9.04
CA ASP A 95 10.36 -7.55 -10.45
C ASP A 95 9.08 -7.94 -11.20
N ASN A 96 8.48 -9.09 -10.86
CA ASN A 96 7.25 -9.59 -11.46
C ASN A 96 5.96 -9.20 -10.71
N THR A 97 6.07 -8.56 -9.55
CA THR A 97 4.94 -8.17 -8.69
C THR A 97 4.67 -6.66 -8.77
N CYS A 98 3.43 -6.25 -8.45
CA CYS A 98 3.08 -4.87 -8.15
C CYS A 98 2.44 -4.80 -6.76
N LEU A 99 3.12 -4.19 -5.80
CA LEU A 99 2.54 -3.80 -4.52
C LEU A 99 1.88 -2.43 -4.67
N LEU A 100 0.59 -2.35 -4.37
CA LEU A 100 -0.16 -1.10 -4.27
C LEU A 100 -0.39 -0.78 -2.79
N TYR A 101 0.17 0.32 -2.31
CA TYR A 101 -0.01 0.80 -0.95
C TYR A 101 -0.70 2.16 -0.98
N LEU A 102 -1.82 2.26 -0.29
CA LEU A 102 -2.65 3.45 -0.27
C LEU A 102 -3.23 3.70 1.13
N SER A 103 -3.64 4.95 1.35
CA SER A 103 -4.50 5.37 2.46
C SER A 103 -5.86 5.73 1.90
N ASN A 104 -6.91 5.62 2.70
CA ASN A 104 -8.24 6.11 2.34
C ASN A 104 -8.38 7.63 2.50
N MET A 105 -7.41 8.30 3.13
CA MET A 105 -7.41 9.75 3.37
C MET A 105 -6.01 10.36 3.24
N TRP A 106 -5.96 11.59 2.76
CA TRP A 106 -4.79 12.46 2.78
C TRP A 106 -4.62 13.13 4.15
N SER A 107 -5.72 13.67 4.69
CA SER A 107 -5.73 14.34 5.99
C SER A 107 -6.77 13.71 6.89
N GLY A 108 -6.32 13.17 8.02
CA GLY A 108 -7.21 12.66 9.07
C GLY A 108 -7.91 13.79 9.81
N PHE A 109 -7.27 14.95 10.01
CA PHE A 109 -7.91 16.11 10.66
C PHE A 109 -9.10 16.65 9.87
N ARG A 110 -8.95 16.78 8.53
CA ARG A 110 -10.00 17.32 7.65
C ARG A 110 -10.95 16.26 7.13
N HIS A 111 -10.63 14.98 7.34
CA HIS A 111 -11.30 13.87 6.66
C HIS A 111 -11.27 14.03 5.13
N ASP A 112 -10.13 14.49 4.59
CA ASP A 112 -9.96 14.77 3.17
C ASP A 112 -9.40 13.55 2.43
N ASN A 113 -10.12 13.09 1.41
CA ASN A 113 -9.74 12.01 0.52
C ASN A 113 -9.64 12.45 -0.95
N THR A 114 -9.57 13.75 -1.23
CA THR A 114 -9.54 14.29 -2.59
C THR A 114 -8.16 14.19 -3.26
N LYS A 115 -7.08 13.96 -2.49
CA LYS A 115 -5.69 13.89 -2.97
C LYS A 115 -4.91 12.76 -2.29
N LEU A 116 -5.24 11.50 -2.61
CA LEU A 116 -4.64 10.36 -1.94
C LEU A 116 -3.18 10.13 -2.35
N PRO A 117 -2.25 9.94 -1.39
CA PRO A 117 -0.91 9.48 -1.72
C PRO A 117 -0.98 7.98 -2.01
N VAL A 118 -0.40 7.57 -3.13
CA VAL A 118 -0.35 6.18 -3.56
C VAL A 118 1.09 5.81 -3.85
N LEU A 119 1.51 4.65 -3.34
CA LEU A 119 2.81 4.06 -3.63
C LEU A 119 2.61 2.78 -4.44
N THR A 120 3.31 2.69 -5.56
CA THR A 120 3.49 1.44 -6.31
C THR A 120 4.93 0.98 -6.16
N VAL A 121 5.12 -0.31 -5.89
CA VAL A 121 6.45 -0.92 -5.72
C VAL A 121 6.50 -2.24 -6.50
N GLY A 122 7.60 -2.47 -7.23
CA GLY A 122 7.79 -3.62 -8.09
C GLY A 122 7.56 -3.32 -9.57
N GLY A 123 8.07 -4.21 -10.43
CA GLY A 123 8.16 -3.98 -11.87
C GLY A 123 6.93 -4.43 -12.67
N LEU A 124 6.05 -5.25 -12.07
CA LEU A 124 4.94 -5.91 -12.76
C LEU A 124 5.38 -6.60 -14.07
N GLY A 125 6.52 -7.29 -14.04
CA GLY A 125 7.10 -7.95 -15.21
C GLY A 125 7.58 -6.94 -16.27
N GLY A 126 8.11 -5.80 -15.83
CA GLY A 126 8.57 -4.71 -16.70
C GLY A 126 7.46 -3.81 -17.26
N LYS A 127 6.20 -3.99 -16.84
CA LYS A 127 5.05 -3.19 -17.31
C LYS A 127 4.85 -1.89 -16.54
N LEU A 128 5.56 -1.71 -15.43
CA LEU A 128 5.60 -0.48 -14.66
C LEU A 128 7.03 0.04 -14.62
N GLN A 129 7.25 1.27 -15.12
CA GLN A 129 8.53 1.94 -14.90
C GLN A 129 8.57 2.50 -13.47
N THR A 130 9.64 2.20 -12.74
CA THR A 130 9.82 2.56 -11.32
C THR A 130 10.72 3.80 -11.18
N GLY A 131 10.91 4.28 -9.94
CA GLY A 131 11.87 5.35 -9.65
C GLY A 131 11.42 6.77 -10.04
N ARG A 132 10.11 7.02 -10.07
CA ARG A 132 9.51 8.30 -10.47
C ARG A 132 8.36 8.69 -9.54
N VAL A 133 8.07 9.98 -9.49
CA VAL A 133 6.91 10.56 -8.80
C VAL A 133 5.98 11.14 -9.87
N LEU A 134 4.71 10.76 -9.84
CA LEU A 134 3.69 11.27 -10.74
C LEU A 134 2.79 12.22 -9.94
N ASP A 135 2.74 13.48 -10.34
CA ASP A 135 1.90 14.50 -9.70
C ASP A 135 0.70 14.83 -10.60
N TYR A 136 -0.50 14.58 -10.08
CA TYR A 136 -1.77 14.85 -10.73
C TYR A 136 -2.54 15.99 -10.05
N SER A 137 -1.87 16.78 -9.21
CA SER A 137 -2.52 17.83 -8.40
C SER A 137 -3.18 18.93 -9.23
N ASP A 138 -2.69 19.17 -10.44
CA ASP A 138 -3.22 20.15 -11.40
C ASP A 138 -4.12 19.51 -12.48
N ALA A 139 -4.29 18.19 -12.45
CA ALA A 139 -5.16 17.49 -13.38
C ALA A 139 -6.64 17.68 -13.02
N SER A 140 -7.53 17.50 -13.99
CA SER A 140 -8.98 17.48 -13.73
C SER A 140 -9.35 16.29 -12.83
N ASP A 141 -10.50 16.36 -12.15
CA ASP A 141 -10.99 15.24 -11.34
C ASP A 141 -11.19 13.96 -12.17
N ASP A 142 -11.57 14.09 -13.45
CA ASP A 142 -11.73 12.95 -14.37
C ASP A 142 -10.40 12.27 -14.71
N ASP A 143 -9.31 13.05 -14.78
CA ASP A 143 -7.98 12.57 -15.15
C ASP A 143 -7.17 11.99 -13.98
N ARG A 144 -7.65 12.14 -12.74
CA ARG A 144 -6.92 11.75 -11.52
C ARG A 144 -7.68 10.81 -10.58
N LYS A 145 -8.77 10.19 -11.05
CA LYS A 145 -9.55 9.23 -10.25
C LYS A 145 -8.69 8.03 -9.85
N LEU A 146 -8.80 7.61 -8.59
CA LEU A 146 -8.13 6.40 -8.12
C LEU A 146 -8.61 5.14 -8.88
N CYS A 147 -9.88 5.08 -9.29
CA CYS A 147 -10.38 3.98 -10.10
C CYS A 147 -9.73 3.93 -11.50
N SER A 148 -9.28 5.06 -12.04
CA SER A 148 -8.52 5.10 -13.30
C SER A 148 -7.15 4.43 -13.15
N LEU A 149 -6.51 4.53 -11.98
CA LEU A 149 -5.29 3.76 -11.67
C LEU A 149 -5.56 2.26 -11.65
N HIS A 150 -6.66 1.83 -11.03
CA HIS A 150 -7.03 0.41 -10.98
C HIS A 150 -7.25 -0.16 -12.38
N LEU A 151 -7.92 0.58 -13.28
CA LEU A 151 -8.05 0.20 -14.70
C LEU A 151 -6.68 0.04 -15.36
N SER A 152 -5.77 1.02 -15.19
CA SER A 152 -4.41 0.95 -15.74
C SER A 152 -3.62 -0.26 -15.26
N LEU A 153 -3.77 -0.66 -14.00
CA LEU A 153 -3.10 -1.83 -13.43
C LEU A 153 -3.75 -3.14 -13.92
N MET A 154 -5.08 -3.21 -13.98
CA MET A 154 -5.80 -4.39 -14.49
C MET A 154 -5.46 -4.67 -15.96
N ASP A 155 -5.41 -3.64 -16.82
CA ASP A 155 -5.00 -3.79 -18.22
C ASP A 155 -3.59 -4.42 -18.33
N ARG A 156 -2.64 -3.97 -17.49
CA ARG A 156 -1.27 -4.54 -17.44
C ARG A 156 -1.25 -5.98 -16.94
N MET A 157 -2.25 -6.39 -16.18
CA MET A 157 -2.46 -7.76 -15.74
C MET A 157 -3.29 -8.60 -16.74
N GLY A 158 -3.68 -8.02 -17.88
CA GLY A 158 -4.47 -8.69 -18.92
C GLY A 158 -5.98 -8.73 -18.66
N VAL A 159 -6.47 -7.90 -17.74
CA VAL A 159 -7.89 -7.76 -17.40
C VAL A 159 -8.41 -6.42 -17.91
N GLU A 160 -8.93 -6.42 -19.13
CA GLU A 160 -9.44 -5.20 -19.76
C GLU A 160 -10.93 -5.01 -19.45
N LEU A 161 -11.27 -3.92 -18.75
CA LEU A 161 -12.64 -3.56 -18.42
C LEU A 161 -12.99 -2.17 -18.98
N PRO A 162 -14.22 -1.94 -19.47
CA PRO A 162 -14.61 -0.61 -19.95
C PRO A 162 -14.74 0.41 -18.80
N ARG A 163 -14.98 -0.06 -17.57
CA ARG A 163 -15.24 0.79 -16.39
C ARG A 163 -14.88 0.06 -15.10
N PHE A 164 -14.45 0.82 -14.10
CA PHE A 164 -14.34 0.37 -12.71
C PHE A 164 -14.73 1.52 -11.78
N GLY A 165 -15.63 1.29 -10.82
CA GLY A 165 -16.12 2.35 -9.93
C GLY A 165 -16.69 3.55 -10.69
N ASP A 166 -16.07 4.71 -10.50
CA ASP A 166 -16.40 6.02 -11.10
C ASP A 166 -15.51 6.39 -12.30
N ALA A 167 -14.65 5.48 -12.76
CA ALA A 167 -13.74 5.71 -13.88
C ALA A 167 -14.10 4.87 -15.12
N GLU A 168 -14.12 5.52 -16.27
CA GLU A 168 -14.25 4.91 -17.61
C GLU A 168 -12.95 5.06 -18.44
N ALA A 169 -11.98 5.81 -17.91
CA ALA A 169 -10.69 6.07 -18.54
C ALA A 169 -9.54 5.53 -17.67
N ARG A 170 -8.40 5.25 -18.31
CA ARG A 170 -7.17 4.80 -17.64
C ARG A 170 -6.40 6.02 -17.13
N LEU A 171 -5.72 5.87 -16.01
CA LEU A 171 -4.80 6.89 -15.53
C LEU A 171 -3.60 6.99 -16.48
N ALA A 172 -3.37 8.18 -17.02
CA ALA A 172 -2.27 8.45 -17.94
C ALA A 172 -0.91 8.47 -17.22
N GLY A 173 0.16 8.07 -17.91
CA GLY A 173 1.55 8.19 -17.42
C GLY A 173 2.04 7.10 -16.45
N ILE A 174 1.17 6.17 -16.06
CA ILE A 174 1.51 4.96 -15.29
C ILE A 174 2.46 4.05 -16.06
#